data_AF-A0A0H4A264-F1
#
_entry.id   AF-A0A0H4A264-F1
#
_cell.length_a   1.000
_cell.length_b   1.000
_cell.length_c   1.000
_cell.angle_alpha   90.00
_cell.angle_beta   90.00
_cell.angle_gamma   90.00
#
_symmetry.space_group_name_H-M   'P 1'
#
loop_
_entity.id
_entity.type
_entity.pdbx_description
1 polymer ?
#
loop_
_entity_poly.entity_id
_entity_poly.type
_entity_poly.pdbx_seq_one_letter_code
_entity_poly.pdbx_strand_id
1 'polypeptide(L)'
;MMQSSKNNEQPIKSLQVNQANVFYNYAIGFDCSNVDLLKTGAKLLKSGVATSIFFSDFKCIYLDSSGKTEFEMLRPEGRNWDANWKIEFSENVPKHIAAELTNSCEIAFHESNFQNECLPYLRASLPPIVLVHEDYQLPLFTSIKIFSDGVAILSFQLDATWEALEESYFISNVVNIFRHYFKSIWVDSKLQYLDAKVVLDNAFEDKFSIGGELLTGLKIRRLIRKMKNDSQEVLDKYLKVKGKNFYLGGCDWELHQIAGTEDSDSWESTIEQCRSIYSNSISSQLVSSDKVKKESYFSFIWQGRPSISLMRYEDQPETKLALYSDFSRSISKILLRF
;
A
#
# COMPACT_ATOMS: atom_id res chain seq x y z
N MET A 1 -39.21 53.11 10.26
CA MET A 1 -39.13 51.88 9.46
C MET A 1 -37.66 51.54 9.26
N MET A 2 -37.13 50.60 10.04
CA MET A 2 -35.85 49.95 9.78
C MET A 2 -36.12 48.46 9.84
N GLN A 3 -36.17 47.80 8.69
CA GLN A 3 -36.20 46.35 8.62
C GLN A 3 -34.76 45.85 8.84
N SER A 4 -34.55 45.15 9.96
CA SER A 4 -33.34 44.36 10.13
C SER A 4 -33.42 43.14 9.22
N SER A 5 -32.56 43.08 8.21
CA SER A 5 -32.29 41.84 7.48
C SER A 5 -31.60 40.88 8.44
N LYS A 6 -32.37 39.95 9.03
CA LYS A 6 -31.80 38.76 9.66
C LYS A 6 -31.14 37.95 8.55
N ASN A 7 -29.81 37.97 8.51
CA ASN A 7 -29.05 36.92 7.85
C ASN A 7 -29.39 35.62 8.57
N ASN A 8 -30.30 34.85 8.00
CA ASN A 8 -30.46 33.44 8.35
C ASN A 8 -29.23 32.71 7.79
N GLU A 9 -28.11 32.80 8.50
CA GLU A 9 -27.05 31.80 8.36
C GLU A 9 -27.66 30.48 8.83
N GLN A 10 -28.15 29.68 7.88
CA GLN A 10 -28.52 28.30 8.18
C GLN A 10 -27.28 27.63 8.78
N PRO A 11 -27.42 26.92 9.91
CA PRO A 11 -26.31 26.21 10.50
C PRO A 11 -25.77 25.24 9.45
N ILE A 12 -24.49 25.40 9.12
CA ILE A 12 -23.81 24.53 8.16
C ILE A 12 -23.85 23.12 8.75
N LYS A 13 -24.56 22.21 8.08
CA LYS A 13 -24.60 20.80 8.50
C LYS A 13 -23.18 20.25 8.44
N SER A 14 -22.70 19.73 9.57
CA SER A 14 -21.45 18.98 9.62
C SER A 14 -21.68 17.64 8.94
N LEU A 15 -20.72 17.19 8.12
CA LEU A 15 -20.82 15.91 7.43
C LEU A 15 -20.58 14.76 8.43
N GLN A 16 -21.40 13.70 8.36
CA GLN A 16 -21.24 12.49 9.19
C GLN A 16 -21.04 11.28 8.29
N VAL A 17 -19.81 10.78 8.24
CA VAL A 17 -19.37 9.73 7.30
C VAL A 17 -19.83 8.35 7.78
N ASN A 18 -20.51 7.62 6.91
CA ASN A 18 -20.95 6.25 7.16
C ASN A 18 -20.09 5.21 6.43
N GLN A 19 -19.49 5.59 5.32
CA GLN A 19 -18.61 4.71 4.54
C GLN A 19 -17.60 5.54 3.77
N ALA A 20 -16.37 5.08 3.69
CA ALA A 20 -15.38 5.64 2.78
C ALA A 20 -14.46 4.58 2.21
N ASN A 21 -14.05 4.79 0.97
CA ASN A 21 -12.98 4.06 0.33
C ASN A 21 -11.86 5.04 -0.01
N VAL A 22 -10.72 4.92 0.69
CA VAL A 22 -9.62 5.89 0.66
C VAL A 22 -8.33 5.19 0.24
N PHE A 23 -7.62 5.75 -0.74
CA PHE A 23 -6.33 5.26 -1.18
C PHE A 23 -5.22 6.24 -0.82
N TYR A 24 -4.21 5.75 -0.12
CA TYR A 24 -2.96 6.44 0.17
C TYR A 24 -1.91 5.96 -0.85
N ASN A 25 -1.73 6.75 -1.91
CA ASN A 25 -0.89 6.40 -3.05
C ASN A 25 0.50 7.04 -2.95
N TYR A 26 1.52 6.24 -3.20
CA TYR A 26 2.93 6.63 -3.23
C TYR A 26 3.52 6.27 -4.58
N ALA A 27 4.00 7.27 -5.31
CA ALA A 27 4.79 7.05 -6.51
C ALA A 27 6.23 6.73 -6.10
N ILE A 28 6.79 5.66 -6.63
CA ILE A 28 8.14 5.18 -6.35
C ILE A 28 8.89 5.17 -7.68
N GLY A 29 9.97 5.94 -7.79
CA GLY A 29 10.91 5.86 -8.91
C GLY A 29 12.09 4.99 -8.51
N PHE A 30 12.31 3.88 -9.21
CA PHE A 30 13.48 3.04 -9.03
C PHE A 30 14.63 3.51 -9.93
N ASP A 31 15.88 3.35 -9.49
CA ASP A 31 17.08 3.59 -10.33
C ASP A 31 17.29 2.49 -11.42
N CYS A 32 16.21 2.19 -12.15
CA CYS A 32 16.13 1.21 -13.22
C CYS A 32 15.19 1.77 -14.29
N SER A 33 15.69 2.05 -15.49
CA SER A 33 14.86 2.58 -16.59
C SER A 33 14.21 1.49 -17.46
N ASN A 34 14.45 0.20 -17.17
CA ASN A 34 13.99 -0.92 -17.99
C ASN A 34 13.78 -2.18 -17.15
N VAL A 35 12.59 -2.30 -16.55
CA VAL A 35 12.20 -3.41 -15.69
C VAL A 35 11.70 -4.59 -16.53
N ASP A 36 12.29 -5.77 -16.32
CA ASP A 36 11.76 -7.04 -16.81
C ASP A 36 10.55 -7.42 -15.95
N LEU A 37 9.36 -7.05 -16.42
CA LEU A 37 8.10 -7.23 -15.69
C LEU A 37 7.81 -8.70 -15.38
N LEU A 38 8.09 -9.61 -16.32
CA LEU A 38 7.83 -11.04 -16.15
C LEU A 38 8.74 -11.63 -15.06
N LYS A 39 10.05 -11.35 -15.12
CA LYS A 39 10.99 -11.82 -14.09
C LYS A 39 10.74 -11.17 -12.73
N THR A 40 10.36 -9.88 -12.72
CA THR A 40 9.98 -9.17 -11.51
C THR A 40 8.74 -9.79 -10.87
N GLY A 41 7.68 -10.04 -11.65
CA GLY A 41 6.48 -10.73 -11.19
C GLY A 41 6.78 -12.14 -10.65
N ALA A 42 7.61 -12.91 -11.35
CA ALA A 42 8.02 -14.24 -10.89
C ALA A 42 8.81 -14.19 -9.57
N LYS A 43 9.67 -13.19 -9.37
CA LYS A 43 10.37 -12.97 -8.09
C LYS A 43 9.40 -12.62 -6.96
N LEU A 44 8.43 -11.73 -7.21
CA LEU A 44 7.40 -11.37 -6.23
C LEU A 44 6.59 -12.60 -5.81
N LEU A 45 6.11 -13.42 -6.75
CA LEU A 45 5.42 -14.69 -6.43
C LEU A 45 6.32 -15.63 -5.61
N LYS A 46 7.56 -15.85 -6.06
CA LYS A 46 8.50 -16.76 -5.40
C LYS A 46 8.86 -16.31 -3.99
N SER A 47 8.90 -15.00 -3.74
CA SER A 47 9.13 -14.44 -2.40
C SER A 47 7.96 -14.70 -1.44
N GLY A 48 6.78 -15.05 -1.97
CA GLY A 48 5.57 -15.27 -1.19
C GLY A 48 4.94 -13.98 -0.67
N VAL A 49 5.35 -12.83 -1.21
CA VAL A 49 4.78 -11.49 -0.96
C VAL A 49 3.63 -11.18 -1.92
N ALA A 50 3.49 -11.90 -3.02
CA ALA A 50 2.32 -11.87 -3.87
C ALA A 50 1.83 -13.29 -4.14
N THR A 51 0.52 -13.45 -4.24
CA THR A 51 -0.19 -14.69 -4.59
C THR A 51 -0.49 -14.74 -6.09
N SER A 52 -0.67 -13.58 -6.71
CA SER A 52 -0.98 -13.41 -8.12
C SER A 52 -0.33 -12.15 -8.69
N ILE A 53 0.01 -12.18 -9.98
CA ILE A 53 0.50 -11.02 -10.73
C ILE A 53 -0.36 -10.89 -11.99
N PHE A 54 -0.90 -9.70 -12.19
CA PHE A 54 -1.62 -9.32 -13.39
C PHE A 54 -0.74 -8.43 -14.27
N PHE A 55 -0.76 -8.62 -15.58
CA PHE A 55 -0.06 -7.80 -16.56
C PHE A 55 -1.04 -6.96 -17.37
N SER A 56 -0.61 -5.78 -17.80
CA SER A 56 -1.41 -4.81 -18.54
C SER A 56 -2.03 -5.34 -19.85
N ASP A 57 -1.57 -6.48 -20.36
CA ASP A 57 -2.06 -7.16 -21.56
C ASP A 57 -2.99 -8.36 -21.22
N PHE A 58 -3.64 -8.29 -20.06
CA PHE A 58 -4.60 -9.26 -19.52
C PHE A 58 -4.03 -10.66 -19.29
N LYS A 59 -2.71 -10.80 -19.22
CA LYS A 59 -2.06 -12.05 -18.78
C LYS A 59 -1.90 -12.03 -17.27
N CYS A 60 -1.87 -13.21 -16.65
CA CYS A 60 -1.55 -13.34 -15.25
C CYS A 60 -0.68 -14.56 -14.98
N ILE A 61 0.08 -14.48 -13.88
CA ILE A 61 0.77 -15.61 -13.28
C ILE A 61 0.31 -15.74 -11.82
N TYR A 62 0.10 -16.96 -11.36
CA TYR A 62 -0.41 -17.23 -10.02
C TYR A 62 0.08 -18.59 -9.51
N LEU A 63 -0.08 -18.83 -8.21
CA LEU A 63 0.13 -20.14 -7.60
C LEU A 63 -1.19 -20.90 -7.57
N ASP A 64 -1.23 -22.10 -8.15
CA ASP A 64 -2.40 -22.97 -8.04
C ASP A 64 -2.57 -23.51 -6.61
N SER A 65 -3.62 -24.31 -6.39
CA SER A 65 -3.89 -24.92 -5.08
C SER A 65 -2.79 -25.90 -4.61
N SER A 66 -1.91 -26.35 -5.51
CA SER A 66 -0.75 -27.20 -5.21
C SER A 66 0.55 -26.39 -4.97
N GLY A 67 0.50 -25.07 -5.12
CA GLY A 67 1.66 -24.18 -5.04
C GLY A 67 2.51 -24.14 -6.30
N LYS A 68 2.03 -24.67 -7.43
CA LYS A 68 2.71 -24.61 -8.72
C LYS A 68 2.38 -23.30 -9.42
N THR A 69 3.38 -22.69 -10.06
CA THR A 69 3.17 -21.49 -10.87
C THR A 69 2.44 -21.83 -12.17
N GLU A 70 1.30 -21.21 -12.38
CA GLU A 70 0.50 -21.30 -13.60
C GLU A 70 0.44 -19.94 -14.31
N PHE A 71 0.16 -19.99 -15.61
CA PHE A 71 0.01 -18.82 -16.46
C PHE A 71 -1.34 -18.88 -17.16
N GLU A 72 -2.04 -17.76 -17.19
CA GLU A 72 -3.35 -17.66 -17.83
C GLU A 72 -3.51 -16.33 -18.55
N MET A 73 -4.33 -16.34 -19.61
CA MET A 73 -4.71 -15.13 -20.33
C MET A 73 -6.20 -14.88 -20.10
N LEU A 74 -6.50 -13.83 -19.35
CA LEU A 74 -7.85 -13.43 -19.02
C LEU A 74 -8.52 -12.84 -20.27
N ARG A 75 -9.77 -13.25 -20.49
CA ARG A 75 -10.62 -12.74 -21.57
C ARG A 75 -11.84 -12.09 -20.96
N PRO A 76 -11.78 -10.78 -20.68
CA PRO A 76 -12.98 -10.07 -20.31
C PRO A 76 -14.02 -10.10 -21.45
N GLU A 77 -15.25 -10.48 -21.14
CA GLU A 77 -16.38 -10.49 -22.07
C GLU A 77 -17.45 -9.48 -21.63
N GLY A 78 -18.16 -8.90 -22.60
CA GLY A 78 -19.21 -7.89 -22.35
C GLY A 78 -18.67 -6.46 -22.22
N ARG A 79 -19.55 -5.51 -21.85
CA ARG A 79 -19.15 -4.13 -21.50
C ARG A 79 -19.30 -3.97 -19.99
N ASN A 80 -18.33 -3.39 -19.27
CA ASN A 80 -18.38 -3.27 -17.79
C ASN A 80 -19.64 -2.58 -17.24
N TRP A 81 -20.39 -1.83 -18.05
CA TRP A 81 -21.64 -1.18 -17.63
C TRP A 81 -22.90 -2.01 -17.94
N ASP A 82 -22.77 -3.15 -18.61
CA ASP A 82 -23.87 -4.09 -18.81
C ASP A 82 -23.78 -5.26 -17.81
N ALA A 83 -24.93 -5.84 -17.48
CA ALA A 83 -25.02 -6.95 -16.54
C ALA A 83 -24.34 -8.25 -17.04
N ASN A 84 -23.74 -8.22 -18.24
CA ASN A 84 -23.10 -9.36 -18.87
C ASN A 84 -21.58 -9.31 -18.77
N TRP A 85 -20.98 -8.29 -18.14
CA TRP A 85 -19.55 -8.26 -17.86
C TRP A 85 -19.14 -9.48 -17.03
N LYS A 86 -18.25 -10.30 -17.58
CA LYS A 86 -17.72 -11.49 -16.92
C LYS A 86 -16.27 -11.69 -17.28
N ILE A 87 -15.52 -12.21 -16.31
CA ILE A 87 -14.18 -12.73 -16.52
C ILE A 87 -14.30 -14.24 -16.36
N GLU A 88 -14.03 -14.98 -17.43
CA GLU A 88 -13.93 -16.43 -17.34
C GLU A 88 -12.54 -16.80 -16.85
N PHE A 89 -12.49 -17.51 -15.73
CA PHE A 89 -11.28 -18.11 -15.17
C PHE A 89 -11.28 -19.61 -15.45
N SER A 90 -10.10 -20.18 -15.67
CA SER A 90 -9.93 -21.63 -15.72
C SER A 90 -10.28 -22.26 -14.37
N GLU A 91 -10.68 -23.54 -14.37
CA GLU A 91 -11.00 -24.28 -13.14
C GLU A 91 -9.80 -24.41 -12.19
N ASN A 92 -8.59 -24.16 -12.68
CA ASN A 92 -7.35 -24.24 -11.90
C ASN A 92 -7.12 -23.00 -11.03
N VAL A 93 -7.80 -21.87 -11.30
CA VAL A 93 -7.63 -20.63 -10.54
C VAL A 93 -8.27 -20.79 -9.15
N PRO A 94 -7.51 -20.68 -8.05
CA PRO A 94 -8.08 -20.68 -6.72
C PRO A 94 -9.05 -19.51 -6.53
N LYS A 95 -10.18 -19.74 -5.83
CA LYS A 95 -11.23 -18.71 -5.64
C LYS A 95 -10.71 -17.38 -5.07
N HIS A 96 -9.76 -17.44 -4.12
CA HIS A 96 -9.16 -16.25 -3.52
C HIS A 96 -8.31 -15.45 -4.53
N ILE A 97 -7.62 -16.15 -5.45
CA ILE A 97 -6.86 -15.54 -6.55
C ILE A 97 -7.79 -14.97 -7.61
N ALA A 98 -8.88 -15.66 -7.93
CA ALA A 98 -9.87 -15.17 -8.89
C ALA A 98 -10.41 -13.79 -8.47
N ALA A 99 -10.71 -13.59 -7.18
CA ALA A 99 -11.17 -12.30 -6.67
C ALA A 99 -10.12 -11.18 -6.85
N GLU A 100 -8.84 -11.45 -6.57
CA GLU A 100 -7.74 -10.49 -6.78
C GLU A 100 -7.55 -10.14 -8.27
N LEU A 101 -7.60 -11.15 -9.13
CA LEU A 101 -7.45 -11.00 -10.58
C LEU A 101 -8.65 -10.27 -11.19
N THR A 102 -9.87 -10.51 -10.71
CA THR A 102 -11.08 -9.76 -11.11
C THR A 102 -10.90 -8.28 -10.85
N ASN A 103 -10.50 -7.90 -9.63
CA ASN A 103 -10.27 -6.50 -9.29
C ASN A 103 -9.18 -5.88 -10.19
N SER A 104 -8.06 -6.58 -10.41
CA SER A 104 -6.99 -6.10 -11.28
C SER A 104 -7.44 -5.91 -12.73
N CYS A 105 -8.24 -6.84 -13.25
CA CYS A 105 -8.78 -6.81 -14.60
C CYS A 105 -9.81 -5.66 -14.79
N GLU A 106 -10.70 -5.46 -13.81
CA GLU A 106 -11.65 -4.35 -13.82
C GLU A 106 -10.93 -3.00 -13.86
N ILE A 107 -9.91 -2.81 -13.02
CA ILE A 107 -9.15 -1.56 -13.01
C ILE A 107 -8.40 -1.38 -14.33
N ALA A 108 -7.74 -2.43 -14.85
CA ALA A 108 -7.01 -2.35 -16.12
C ALA A 108 -7.94 -2.00 -17.29
N PHE A 109 -9.16 -2.56 -17.32
CA PHE A 109 -10.17 -2.19 -18.30
C PHE A 109 -10.51 -0.70 -18.23
N HIS A 110 -10.80 -0.18 -17.03
CA HIS A 110 -11.12 1.24 -16.89
C HIS A 110 -9.94 2.12 -17.32
N GLU A 111 -8.72 1.81 -16.89
CA GLU A 111 -7.52 2.55 -17.30
C GLU A 111 -7.34 2.57 -18.82
N SER A 112 -7.54 1.42 -19.50
CA SER A 112 -7.39 1.32 -20.96
C SER A 112 -8.39 2.19 -21.74
N ASN A 113 -9.54 2.53 -21.14
CA ASN A 113 -10.53 3.42 -21.76
C ASN A 113 -10.25 4.92 -21.54
N PHE A 114 -9.39 5.25 -20.55
CA PHE A 114 -9.01 6.64 -20.26
C PHE A 114 -7.63 7.01 -20.82
N GLN A 115 -6.74 6.04 -21.02
CA GLN A 115 -5.38 6.25 -21.48
C GLN A 115 -5.13 5.47 -22.79
N ASN A 116 -4.96 6.18 -23.90
CA ASN A 116 -4.70 5.59 -25.21
C ASN A 116 -3.30 4.94 -25.33
N GLU A 117 -2.35 5.34 -24.49
CA GLU A 117 -1.00 4.79 -24.43
C GLU A 117 -0.58 4.63 -22.97
N CYS A 118 -0.56 3.40 -22.48
CA CYS A 118 -0.05 3.07 -21.16
C CYS A 118 1.19 2.20 -21.32
N LEU A 119 2.29 2.59 -20.66
CA LEU A 119 3.48 1.76 -20.61
C LEU A 119 3.12 0.37 -20.05
N PRO A 120 3.73 -0.72 -20.55
CA PRO A 120 3.54 -2.03 -19.97
C PRO A 120 3.73 -2.00 -18.46
N TYR A 121 2.86 -2.67 -17.73
CA TYR A 121 2.96 -2.74 -16.28
C TYR A 121 2.53 -4.10 -15.77
N LEU A 122 2.97 -4.40 -14.55
CA LEU A 122 2.40 -5.45 -13.73
C LEU A 122 1.64 -4.83 -12.54
N ARG A 123 0.67 -5.57 -12.02
CA ARG A 123 -0.06 -5.25 -10.79
C ARG A 123 -0.07 -6.48 -9.89
N ALA A 124 0.06 -6.26 -8.59
CA ALA A 124 -0.04 -7.31 -7.59
C ALA A 124 -0.72 -6.78 -6.32
N SER A 125 -1.55 -7.62 -5.71
CA SER A 125 -1.94 -7.45 -4.30
C SER A 125 -0.77 -7.85 -3.42
N LEU A 126 -0.54 -7.08 -2.36
CA LEU A 126 0.49 -7.32 -1.36
C LEU A 126 -0.19 -7.57 0.00
N PRO A 127 0.50 -8.16 0.98
CA PRO A 127 -0.04 -8.34 2.31
C PRO A 127 -0.62 -7.04 2.87
N PRO A 128 -1.74 -7.09 3.60
CA PRO A 128 -2.30 -5.93 4.25
C PRO A 128 -1.42 -5.49 5.44
N ILE A 129 -1.67 -4.27 5.91
CA ILE A 129 -1.15 -3.78 7.19
C ILE A 129 -2.30 -3.49 8.13
N VAL A 130 -2.04 -3.57 9.43
CA VAL A 130 -2.99 -3.12 10.46
C VAL A 130 -2.33 -2.06 11.32
N LEU A 131 -2.91 -0.86 11.30
CA LEU A 131 -2.48 0.26 12.12
C LEU A 131 -3.30 0.28 13.41
N VAL A 132 -2.65 0.33 14.56
CA VAL A 132 -3.33 0.38 15.86
C VAL A 132 -3.10 1.74 16.48
N HIS A 133 -4.19 2.46 16.75
CA HIS A 133 -4.17 3.75 17.44
C HIS A 133 -5.18 3.71 18.58
N GLU A 134 -4.71 3.97 19.80
CA GLU A 134 -5.51 3.88 21.03
C GLU A 134 -6.34 2.58 21.06
N ASP A 135 -7.66 2.71 20.96
CA ASP A 135 -8.63 1.62 21.10
C ASP A 135 -9.15 1.09 19.76
N TYR A 136 -8.64 1.58 18.62
CA TYR A 136 -9.10 1.14 17.30
C TYR A 136 -7.98 0.61 16.40
N GLN A 137 -8.41 -0.15 15.38
CA GLN A 137 -7.54 -0.74 14.37
C GLN A 137 -8.00 -0.29 12.98
N LEU A 138 -7.06 0.11 12.14
CA LEU A 138 -7.30 0.46 10.75
C LEU A 138 -6.58 -0.56 9.84
N PRO A 139 -7.31 -1.53 9.28
CA PRO A 139 -6.74 -2.41 8.26
C PRO A 139 -6.61 -1.67 6.94
N LEU A 140 -5.45 -1.78 6.30
CA LEU A 140 -5.21 -1.23 4.97
C LEU A 140 -4.78 -2.35 4.02
N PHE A 141 -5.51 -2.49 2.93
CA PHE A 141 -5.19 -3.43 1.86
C PHE A 141 -4.13 -2.82 0.95
N THR A 142 -3.09 -3.59 0.63
CA THR A 142 -1.94 -3.04 -0.10
C THR A 142 -1.88 -3.60 -1.51
N SER A 143 -1.55 -2.75 -2.48
CA SER A 143 -1.29 -3.16 -3.85
C SER A 143 -0.15 -2.35 -4.47
N ILE A 144 0.46 -2.91 -5.51
CA ILE A 144 1.51 -2.26 -6.27
C ILE A 144 1.20 -2.35 -7.76
N LYS A 145 1.44 -1.26 -8.48
CA LYS A 145 1.52 -1.23 -9.94
C LYS A 145 2.94 -0.84 -10.32
N ILE A 146 3.66 -1.69 -11.07
CA ILE A 146 5.05 -1.43 -11.49
C ILE A 146 5.08 -1.32 -13.01
N PHE A 147 5.53 -0.18 -13.52
CA PHE A 147 5.71 0.09 -14.94
C PHE A 147 7.07 -0.39 -15.43
N SER A 148 7.16 -0.70 -16.73
CA SER A 148 8.37 -1.18 -17.37
C SER A 148 9.53 -0.17 -17.35
N ASP A 149 9.25 1.11 -17.10
CA ASP A 149 10.25 2.19 -17.03
C ASP A 149 10.84 2.41 -15.63
N GLY A 150 10.42 1.61 -14.64
CA GLY A 150 10.89 1.72 -13.25
C GLY A 150 10.11 2.68 -12.37
N VAL A 151 8.99 3.22 -12.84
CA VAL A 151 8.02 3.87 -11.95
C VAL A 151 7.10 2.81 -11.34
N ALA A 152 6.72 2.98 -10.08
CA ALA A 152 5.68 2.19 -9.45
C ALA A 152 4.73 3.05 -8.61
N ILE A 153 3.51 2.55 -8.40
CA ILE A 153 2.50 3.15 -7.53
C ILE A 153 2.17 2.13 -6.44
N LEU A 154 2.63 2.40 -5.23
CA LEU A 154 2.27 1.66 -4.02
C LEU A 154 1.02 2.29 -3.42
N SER A 155 -0.03 1.49 -3.25
CA SER A 155 -1.33 1.94 -2.76
C SER A 155 -1.70 1.20 -1.49
N PHE A 156 -2.01 1.96 -0.43
CA PHE A 156 -2.68 1.44 0.76
C PHE A 156 -4.13 1.88 0.72
N GLN A 157 -5.07 0.95 0.75
CA GLN A 157 -6.50 1.19 0.64
C GLN A 157 -7.18 0.94 1.98
N LEU A 158 -7.86 1.96 2.51
CA LEU A 158 -8.83 1.82 3.58
C LEU A 158 -10.21 1.65 2.96
N ASP A 159 -10.88 0.54 3.25
CA ASP A 159 -12.29 0.35 2.97
C ASP A 159 -13.03 0.13 4.28
N ALA A 160 -13.79 1.13 4.72
CA ALA A 160 -14.34 1.16 6.07
C ALA A 160 -15.74 1.74 6.13
N THR A 161 -16.49 1.29 7.13
CA THR A 161 -17.83 1.75 7.47
C THR A 161 -17.87 2.18 8.94
N TRP A 162 -18.71 3.17 9.23
CA TRP A 162 -18.90 3.75 10.56
C TRP A 162 -20.38 4.06 10.79
N GLU A 163 -20.76 4.19 12.05
CA GLU A 163 -22.05 4.75 12.46
C GLU A 163 -21.89 6.27 12.65
N ALA A 164 -22.03 7.04 11.56
CA ALA A 164 -22.03 8.51 11.58
C ALA A 164 -20.74 9.17 12.14
N LEU A 165 -19.58 8.84 11.56
CA LEU A 165 -18.29 9.40 11.97
C LEU A 165 -18.23 10.91 11.70
N GLU A 166 -17.92 11.70 12.73
CA GLU A 166 -17.83 13.16 12.57
C GLU A 166 -16.78 13.60 11.54
N GLU A 167 -17.11 14.63 10.74
CA GLU A 167 -16.22 15.25 9.75
C GLU A 167 -14.81 15.55 10.29
N SER A 168 -14.73 16.14 11.48
CA SER A 168 -13.45 16.52 12.11
C SER A 168 -12.57 15.30 12.40
N TYR A 169 -13.19 14.23 12.92
CA TYR A 169 -12.53 12.97 13.19
C TYR A 169 -12.12 12.27 11.89
N PHE A 170 -12.99 12.25 10.88
CA PHE A 170 -12.67 11.69 9.57
C PHE A 170 -11.49 12.40 8.91
N ILE A 171 -11.47 13.74 8.91
CA ILE A 171 -10.36 14.51 8.32
C ILE A 171 -9.06 14.26 9.10
N SER A 172 -9.10 14.32 10.43
CA SER A 172 -7.91 14.14 11.24
C SER A 172 -7.37 12.71 11.16
N ASN A 173 -8.20 11.70 11.43
CA ASN A 173 -7.75 10.31 11.65
C ASN A 173 -7.76 9.44 10.39
N VAL A 174 -8.56 9.78 9.38
CA VAL A 174 -8.63 9.01 8.13
C VAL A 174 -7.93 9.74 6.99
N VAL A 175 -8.31 10.98 6.68
CA VAL A 175 -7.70 11.71 5.55
C VAL A 175 -6.24 12.06 5.84
N ASN A 176 -5.95 12.51 7.07
CA ASN A 176 -4.61 12.90 7.52
C ASN A 176 -3.92 11.79 8.33
N ILE A 177 -4.16 10.52 7.99
CA ILE A 177 -3.59 9.35 8.68
C ILE A 177 -2.06 9.39 8.85
N PHE A 178 -1.35 10.06 7.93
CA PHE A 178 0.10 10.21 7.95
C PHE A 178 0.62 11.13 9.08
N ARG A 179 -0.26 11.93 9.70
CA ARG A 179 0.08 12.77 10.85
C ARG A 179 -0.04 12.03 12.18
N HIS A 180 -0.51 10.79 12.17
CA HIS A 180 -0.76 10.01 13.37
C HIS A 180 0.38 9.07 13.67
N TYR A 181 0.73 9.03 14.96
CA TYR A 181 1.57 7.99 15.52
C TYR A 181 0.70 6.81 15.93
N PHE A 182 1.13 5.62 15.55
CA PHE A 182 0.45 4.37 15.86
C PHE A 182 1.17 3.66 16.99
N LYS A 183 0.40 3.19 17.97
CA LYS A 183 0.89 2.39 19.09
C LYS A 183 1.58 1.13 18.59
N SER A 184 1.03 0.50 17.56
CA SER A 184 1.67 -0.62 16.87
C SER A 184 1.25 -0.65 15.41
N ILE A 185 2.13 -1.18 14.58
CA ILE A 185 1.89 -1.42 13.16
C ILE A 185 2.20 -2.89 12.91
N TRP A 186 1.25 -3.60 12.30
CA TRP A 186 1.36 -5.02 11.99
C TRP A 186 1.56 -5.22 10.49
N VAL A 187 2.61 -5.97 10.12
CA VAL A 187 3.07 -6.19 8.75
C VAL A 187 3.49 -7.66 8.59
N ASP A 188 3.33 -8.20 7.38
CA ASP A 188 3.77 -9.57 7.05
C ASP A 188 5.28 -9.75 7.28
N SER A 189 5.66 -10.87 7.88
CA SER A 189 7.06 -11.16 8.23
C SER A 189 7.98 -11.24 7.02
N LYS A 190 7.51 -11.74 5.86
CA LYS A 190 8.36 -11.86 4.66
C LYS A 190 8.75 -10.49 4.12
N LEU A 191 7.83 -9.52 4.17
CA LEU A 191 8.13 -8.12 3.83
C LEU A 191 9.20 -7.57 4.76
N GLN A 192 9.05 -7.77 6.07
CA GLN A 192 10.06 -7.29 7.03
C GLN A 192 11.44 -7.95 6.81
N TYR A 193 11.50 -9.24 6.48
CA TYR A 193 12.76 -9.91 6.12
C TYR A 193 13.40 -9.36 4.83
N LEU A 194 12.60 -9.07 3.81
CA LEU A 194 13.10 -8.48 2.55
C LEU A 194 13.61 -7.06 2.74
N ASP A 195 12.85 -6.23 3.47
CA ASP A 195 13.26 -4.89 3.87
C ASP A 195 14.57 -4.94 4.65
N ALA A 196 14.64 -5.76 5.72
CA ALA A 196 15.82 -5.87 6.55
C ALA A 196 17.06 -6.29 5.76
N LYS A 197 16.91 -7.15 4.75
CA LYS A 197 18.04 -7.50 3.87
C LYS A 197 18.60 -6.28 3.15
N VAL A 198 17.73 -5.45 2.57
CA VAL A 198 18.14 -4.21 1.88
C VAL A 198 18.73 -3.21 2.87
N VAL A 199 18.07 -3.02 4.02
CA VAL A 199 18.51 -2.08 5.05
C VAL A 199 19.85 -2.51 5.62
N LEU A 200 20.02 -3.77 6.04
CA LEU A 200 21.26 -4.27 6.64
C LEU A 200 22.43 -4.30 5.67
N ASP A 201 22.21 -4.54 4.38
CA ASP A 201 23.26 -4.45 3.37
C ASP A 201 23.83 -3.03 3.31
N ASN A 202 22.96 -2.02 3.40
CA ASN A 202 23.32 -0.59 3.35
C ASN A 202 23.56 0.06 4.73
N ALA A 203 23.23 -0.62 5.83
CA ALA A 203 23.34 -0.10 7.18
C ALA A 203 24.77 -0.13 7.69
N PHE A 204 25.06 0.83 8.57
CA PHE A 204 26.36 1.07 9.19
C PHE A 204 27.41 1.38 8.13
N GLU A 205 27.62 2.68 7.85
CA GLU A 205 28.62 3.13 6.89
C GLU A 205 29.93 2.36 7.05
N ASP A 206 30.57 1.97 5.94
CA ASP A 206 31.92 1.38 5.92
C ASP A 206 33.00 2.34 6.49
N LYS A 207 32.57 3.53 6.88
CA LYS A 207 33.34 4.71 7.24
C LYS A 207 32.86 5.20 8.60
N PHE A 208 33.33 4.55 9.67
CA PHE A 208 33.20 5.15 11.00
C PHE A 208 34.06 6.42 11.02
N SER A 209 33.55 7.52 11.57
CA SER A 209 34.36 8.70 11.77
C SER A 209 34.25 9.24 13.19
N ILE A 210 35.35 9.81 13.68
CA ILE A 210 35.38 10.59 14.92
C ILE A 210 35.99 11.94 14.56
N GLY A 211 35.24 13.04 14.78
CA GLY A 211 35.71 14.39 14.44
C GLY A 211 35.97 14.61 12.95
N GLY A 212 35.37 13.81 12.06
CA GLY A 212 35.60 13.86 10.61
C GLY A 212 36.76 12.99 10.12
N GLU A 213 37.54 12.37 11.01
CA GLU A 213 38.58 11.41 10.63
C GLU A 213 38.01 10.01 10.46
N LEU A 214 38.30 9.40 9.31
CA LEU A 214 37.83 8.06 8.96
C LEU A 214 38.60 6.99 9.72
N LEU A 215 37.89 6.30 10.62
CA LEU A 215 38.32 5.06 11.24
C LEU A 215 38.15 3.90 10.27
N THR A 216 39.26 3.36 9.79
CA THR A 216 39.30 2.21 8.90
C THR A 216 40.09 1.06 9.53
N GLY A 217 39.79 -0.18 9.14
CA GLY A 217 40.58 -1.36 9.54
C GLY A 217 39.76 -2.58 9.98
N LEU A 218 40.47 -3.67 10.32
CA LEU A 218 39.88 -4.96 10.71
C LEU A 218 38.95 -4.85 11.93
N LYS A 219 39.28 -4.00 12.92
CA LYS A 219 38.45 -3.80 14.11
C LYS A 219 37.09 -3.17 13.76
N ILE A 220 37.09 -2.15 12.89
CA ILE A 220 35.86 -1.49 12.44
C ILE A 220 35.00 -2.44 11.60
N ARG A 221 35.59 -3.20 10.67
CA ARG A 221 34.85 -4.22 9.90
C ARG A 221 34.23 -5.30 10.80
N ARG A 222 34.93 -5.72 11.85
CA ARG A 222 34.39 -6.66 12.85
C ARG A 222 33.24 -6.05 13.64
N LEU A 223 33.35 -4.77 14.01
CA LEU A 223 32.27 -4.04 14.68
C LEU A 223 31.03 -3.92 13.80
N ILE A 224 31.16 -3.49 12.54
CA ILE A 224 30.07 -3.44 11.56
C ILE A 224 29.38 -4.79 11.44
N ARG A 225 30.16 -5.86 11.24
CA ARG A 225 29.62 -7.21 11.15
C ARG A 225 28.87 -7.61 12.42
N LYS A 226 29.41 -7.27 13.60
CA LYS A 226 28.74 -7.51 14.87
C LYS A 226 27.41 -6.77 14.92
N MET A 227 27.38 -5.48 14.61
CA MET A 227 26.15 -4.68 14.61
C MET A 227 25.10 -5.23 13.64
N LYS A 228 25.50 -5.65 12.42
CA LYS A 228 24.61 -6.31 11.47
C LYS A 228 24.04 -7.62 12.01
N ASN A 229 24.88 -8.43 12.65
CA ASN A 229 24.45 -9.68 13.28
C ASN A 229 23.49 -9.42 14.45
N ASP A 230 23.81 -8.47 15.33
CA ASP A 230 22.97 -8.10 16.48
C ASP A 230 21.58 -7.61 15.99
N SER A 231 21.53 -6.82 14.91
CA SER A 231 20.27 -6.40 14.28
C SER A 231 19.50 -7.56 13.63
N GLN A 232 20.20 -8.49 12.97
CA GLN A 232 19.58 -9.69 12.41
C GLN A 232 19.03 -10.61 13.52
N GLU A 233 19.71 -10.72 14.65
CA GLU A 233 19.24 -11.48 15.82
C GLU A 233 17.94 -10.90 16.39
N VAL A 234 17.84 -9.57 16.46
CA VAL A 234 16.58 -8.89 16.83
C VAL A 234 15.46 -9.25 15.86
N LEU A 235 15.70 -9.11 14.55
CA LEU A 235 14.71 -9.45 13.52
C LEU A 235 14.23 -10.91 13.65
N ASP A 236 15.18 -11.84 13.74
CA ASP A 236 14.91 -13.27 13.87
C ASP A 236 14.15 -13.59 15.16
N LYS A 237 14.48 -12.92 16.27
CA LYS A 237 13.82 -13.12 17.56
C LYS A 237 12.32 -12.79 17.47
N TYR A 238 11.95 -11.69 16.83
CA TYR A 238 10.56 -11.25 16.77
C TYR A 238 9.76 -11.88 15.62
N LEU A 239 10.38 -12.15 14.47
CA LEU A 239 9.69 -12.69 13.29
C LEU A 239 9.62 -14.22 13.23
N LYS A 240 10.42 -14.97 14.00
CA LYS A 240 10.30 -16.45 14.09
C LYS A 240 9.20 -16.91 15.04
N VAL A 241 8.77 -16.03 15.95
CA VAL A 241 7.64 -16.32 16.84
C VAL A 241 6.35 -16.21 16.04
N LYS A 242 5.31 -16.94 16.46
CA LYS A 242 4.00 -16.86 15.84
C LYS A 242 3.45 -15.43 15.93
N GLY A 243 2.99 -14.90 14.80
CA GLY A 243 2.37 -13.59 14.72
C GLY A 243 0.97 -13.55 15.33
N LYS A 244 0.32 -12.39 15.17
CA LYS A 244 -1.08 -12.20 15.53
C LYS A 244 -1.97 -12.43 14.31
N ASN A 245 -3.05 -13.17 14.49
CA ASN A 245 -4.02 -13.42 13.43
C ASN A 245 -5.02 -12.26 13.31
N PHE A 246 -5.28 -11.85 12.08
CA PHE A 246 -6.29 -10.86 11.71
C PHE A 246 -7.17 -11.41 10.60
N TYR A 247 -8.49 -11.25 10.73
CA TYR A 247 -9.44 -11.62 9.67
C TYR A 247 -9.73 -10.40 8.80
N LEU A 248 -9.12 -10.35 7.60
CA LEU A 248 -9.15 -9.19 6.71
C LEU A 248 -9.56 -9.62 5.30
N GLY A 249 -10.54 -8.93 4.70
CA GLY A 249 -10.97 -9.19 3.33
C GLY A 249 -11.50 -10.61 3.09
N GLY A 250 -12.00 -11.27 4.14
CA GLY A 250 -12.49 -12.66 4.06
C GLY A 250 -11.42 -13.73 4.27
N CYS A 251 -10.18 -13.36 4.61
CA CYS A 251 -9.05 -14.28 4.81
C CYS A 251 -8.35 -14.05 6.16
N ASP A 252 -7.75 -15.10 6.69
CA ASP A 252 -6.88 -15.03 7.86
C ASP A 252 -5.47 -14.60 7.46
N TRP A 253 -4.95 -13.58 8.14
CA TRP A 253 -3.59 -13.07 7.97
C TRP A 253 -2.83 -13.18 9.29
N GLU A 254 -1.71 -13.89 9.28
CA GLU A 254 -0.75 -13.86 10.39
C GLU A 254 0.23 -12.70 10.15
N LEU A 255 0.12 -11.65 10.97
CA LEU A 255 0.97 -10.46 10.86
C LEU A 255 1.83 -10.30 12.12
N HIS A 256 2.96 -9.64 11.96
CA HIS A 256 3.91 -9.36 13.04
C HIS A 256 3.98 -7.87 13.29
N GLN A 257 4.16 -7.47 14.54
CA GLN A 257 4.54 -6.10 14.82
C GLN A 257 5.88 -5.80 14.11
N ILE A 258 6.15 -4.53 13.78
CA ILE A 258 7.46 -4.15 13.22
C ILE A 258 8.54 -4.56 14.22
N ALA A 259 9.48 -5.40 13.78
CA ALA A 259 10.48 -5.99 14.65
C ALA A 259 11.34 -4.93 15.37
N GLY A 260 11.54 -5.11 16.67
CA GLY A 260 12.30 -4.19 17.52
C GLY A 260 11.46 -3.07 18.13
N THR A 261 10.13 -3.12 18.00
CA THR A 261 9.20 -2.11 18.54
C THR A 261 8.31 -2.65 19.65
N GLU A 262 8.38 -3.95 19.92
CA GLU A 262 7.52 -4.67 20.86
C GLU A 262 7.73 -4.24 22.31
N ASP A 263 8.96 -3.86 22.67
CA ASP A 263 9.36 -3.51 24.04
C ASP A 263 9.55 -1.98 24.24
N SER A 264 9.07 -1.15 23.31
CA SER A 264 9.29 0.30 23.32
C SER A 264 8.00 1.08 23.56
N ASP A 265 7.86 1.69 24.74
CA ASP A 265 6.76 2.62 25.05
C ASP A 265 6.92 3.99 24.38
N SER A 266 8.12 4.30 23.87
CA SER A 266 8.43 5.57 23.18
C SER A 266 8.46 5.41 21.66
N TRP A 267 7.83 4.37 21.12
CA TRP A 267 7.72 4.16 19.69
C TRP A 267 6.79 5.20 19.06
N GLU A 268 7.34 5.95 18.13
CA GLU A 268 6.60 6.90 17.30
C GLU A 268 6.75 6.46 15.85
N SER A 269 5.75 5.81 15.28
CA SER A 269 5.73 5.57 13.83
C SER A 269 4.42 5.87 13.18
N THR A 270 4.56 6.40 11.99
CA THR A 270 3.47 6.72 11.08
C THR A 270 3.40 5.65 10.00
N ILE A 271 2.39 5.75 9.14
CA ILE A 271 2.25 4.92 7.94
C ILE A 271 3.48 5.01 6.99
N GLU A 272 4.33 6.03 7.15
CA GLU A 272 5.55 6.18 6.33
C GLU A 272 6.56 5.06 6.55
N GLN A 273 6.57 4.44 7.74
CA GLN A 273 7.42 3.28 8.02
C GLN A 273 6.98 2.10 7.15
N CYS A 274 5.67 1.86 7.01
CA CYS A 274 5.12 0.84 6.12
C CYS A 274 5.54 1.10 4.67
N ARG A 275 5.41 2.35 4.22
CA ARG A 275 5.85 2.76 2.89
C ARG A 275 7.31 2.41 2.64
N SER A 276 8.20 2.64 3.61
CA SER A 276 9.63 2.27 3.49
C SER A 276 9.83 0.76 3.38
N ILE A 277 9.22 -0.01 4.29
CA ILE A 277 9.31 -1.48 4.31
C ILE A 277 8.88 -2.08 2.96
N TYR A 278 7.73 -1.63 2.44
CA TYR A 278 7.22 -2.11 1.16
C TYR A 278 8.11 -1.67 0.00
N SER A 279 8.56 -0.40 -0.02
CA SER A 279 9.43 0.11 -1.09
C SER A 279 10.73 -0.68 -1.19
N ASN A 280 11.41 -0.92 -0.07
CA ASN A 280 12.65 -1.70 -0.03
C ASN A 280 12.41 -3.18 -0.39
N SER A 281 11.33 -3.75 0.12
CA SER A 281 10.94 -5.12 -0.23
C SER A 281 10.74 -5.27 -1.72
N ILE A 282 9.97 -4.36 -2.34
CA ILE A 282 9.69 -4.37 -3.79
C ILE A 282 10.97 -4.13 -4.58
N SER A 283 11.80 -3.14 -4.19
CA SER A 283 13.04 -2.80 -4.91
C SER A 283 14.01 -3.99 -4.97
N SER A 284 14.07 -4.79 -3.90
CA SER A 284 14.87 -6.02 -3.86
C SER A 284 14.41 -7.12 -4.84
N GLN A 285 13.14 -7.06 -5.24
CA GLN A 285 12.52 -8.02 -6.17
C GLN A 285 12.58 -7.59 -7.63
N LEU A 286 12.93 -6.33 -7.92
CA LEU A 286 13.05 -5.85 -9.29
C LEU A 286 14.14 -6.60 -10.06
N VAL A 287 13.89 -6.77 -11.35
CA VAL A 287 14.84 -7.32 -12.30
C VAL A 287 14.96 -6.34 -13.46
N SER A 288 16.17 -5.85 -13.72
CA SER A 288 16.43 -5.05 -14.93
C SER A 288 16.61 -5.97 -16.13
N SER A 289 16.10 -5.53 -17.28
CA SER A 289 16.38 -6.14 -18.57
C SER A 289 17.83 -5.87 -19.03
N ASP A 290 18.50 -4.87 -18.46
CA ASP A 290 19.87 -4.52 -18.79
C ASP A 290 20.87 -5.49 -18.14
N LYS A 291 21.92 -5.86 -18.88
CA LYS A 291 22.93 -6.84 -18.45
C LYS A 291 23.86 -6.35 -17.33
N VAL A 292 23.65 -5.16 -16.78
CA VAL A 292 24.51 -4.60 -15.73
C VAL A 292 24.09 -5.18 -14.38
N LYS A 293 25.00 -5.90 -13.72
CA LYS A 293 24.86 -6.22 -12.30
C LYS A 293 24.80 -4.89 -11.54
N LYS A 294 23.63 -4.54 -11.01
CA LYS A 294 23.48 -3.45 -10.05
C LYS A 294 23.22 -4.01 -8.65
N GLU A 295 23.70 -3.26 -7.66
CA GLU A 295 23.29 -3.32 -6.26
C GLU A 295 21.77 -3.05 -6.15
N SER A 296 21.18 -3.23 -4.97
CA SER A 296 19.76 -2.96 -4.71
C SER A 296 19.35 -1.57 -5.24
N TYR A 297 18.24 -1.48 -5.97
CA TYR A 297 17.79 -0.20 -6.53
C TYR A 297 17.42 0.78 -5.42
N PHE A 298 18.01 1.97 -5.48
CA PHE A 298 17.54 3.11 -4.70
C PHE A 298 16.14 3.51 -5.19
N SER A 299 15.26 3.82 -4.24
CA SER A 299 13.90 4.24 -4.51
C SER A 299 13.72 5.70 -4.11
N PHE A 300 13.20 6.51 -5.04
CA PHE A 300 12.76 7.87 -4.79
C PHE A 300 11.25 7.85 -4.58
N ILE A 301 10.76 8.33 -3.45
CA ILE A 301 9.34 8.23 -3.13
C ILE A 301 8.69 9.61 -3.14
N TRP A 302 7.69 9.76 -4.00
CA TRP A 302 6.80 10.90 -4.03
C TRP A 302 5.46 10.51 -3.42
N GLN A 303 5.07 11.23 -2.37
CA GLN A 303 3.77 11.04 -1.73
C GLN A 303 2.72 11.87 -2.45
N GLY A 304 1.72 11.18 -2.99
CA GLY A 304 0.55 11.80 -3.55
C GLY A 304 -0.44 12.23 -2.46
N ARG A 305 -1.43 12.99 -2.90
CA ARG A 305 -2.62 13.27 -2.12
C ARG A 305 -3.43 11.97 -1.96
N PRO A 306 -3.87 11.54 -0.74
CA PRO A 306 -4.88 10.50 -0.65
C PRO A 306 -6.10 10.82 -1.51
N SER A 307 -6.61 9.80 -2.19
CA SER A 307 -7.78 9.87 -3.04
C SER A 307 -8.93 9.13 -2.40
N ILE A 308 -10.09 9.77 -2.31
CA ILE A 308 -11.33 9.15 -1.82
C ILE A 308 -12.17 8.81 -3.04
N SER A 309 -12.34 7.52 -3.34
CA SER A 309 -13.09 7.04 -4.51
C SER A 309 -14.59 6.95 -4.22
N LEU A 310 -14.94 6.69 -2.96
CA LEU A 310 -16.31 6.59 -2.47
C LEU A 310 -16.40 7.24 -1.09
N MET A 311 -17.47 7.99 -0.86
CA MET A 311 -17.86 8.47 0.46
C MET A 311 -19.38 8.49 0.55
N ARG A 312 -19.95 7.82 1.54
CA ARG A 312 -21.37 7.88 1.91
C ARG A 312 -21.47 8.50 3.30
N TYR A 313 -22.48 9.34 3.50
CA TYR A 313 -22.67 10.08 4.74
C TYR A 313 -24.16 10.28 5.00
N GLU A 314 -24.50 10.64 6.24
CA GLU A 314 -25.88 10.90 6.64
C GLU A 314 -26.50 12.06 5.84
N ASP A 315 -27.80 11.97 5.59
CA ASP A 315 -28.57 12.96 4.83
C ASP A 315 -27.99 13.27 3.44
N GLN A 316 -27.34 12.30 2.78
CA GLN A 316 -26.76 12.50 1.45
C GLN A 316 -27.86 12.96 0.45
N PRO A 317 -27.75 14.17 -0.13
CA PRO A 317 -28.81 14.71 -0.97
C PRO A 317 -28.96 13.97 -2.31
N GLU A 318 -30.19 13.82 -2.78
CA GLU A 318 -30.50 13.17 -4.06
C GLU A 318 -30.10 14.02 -5.28
N THR A 319 -29.90 15.34 -5.10
CA THR A 319 -29.60 16.26 -6.19
C THR A 319 -28.25 16.96 -6.03
N LYS A 320 -27.57 17.20 -7.15
CA LYS A 320 -26.29 17.93 -7.19
C LYS A 320 -26.39 19.35 -6.62
N LEU A 321 -27.53 20.02 -6.83
CA LEU A 321 -27.73 21.38 -6.31
C LEU A 321 -27.83 21.38 -4.78
N ALA A 322 -28.60 20.46 -4.20
CA ALA A 322 -28.70 20.31 -2.75
C ALA A 322 -27.34 19.87 -2.15
N LEU A 323 -26.61 18.96 -2.80
CA LEU A 323 -25.25 18.60 -2.42
C LEU A 323 -24.32 19.81 -2.28
N TYR A 324 -24.32 20.71 -3.27
CA TYR A 324 -23.49 21.90 -3.21
C TYR A 324 -23.97 22.90 -2.16
N SER A 325 -25.29 23.09 -2.05
CA SER A 325 -25.87 23.97 -1.03
C SER A 325 -25.47 23.53 0.38
N ASP A 326 -25.62 22.25 0.66
CA ASP A 326 -25.65 21.76 2.04
C ASP A 326 -24.27 21.27 2.50
N PHE A 327 -23.43 20.75 1.58
CA PHE A 327 -22.18 20.07 1.93
C PHE A 327 -20.95 20.53 1.15
N SER A 328 -21.04 21.54 0.27
CA SER A 328 -19.88 22.00 -0.52
C SER A 328 -18.68 22.36 0.36
N ARG A 329 -18.91 23.01 1.51
CA ARG A 329 -17.83 23.40 2.42
C ARG A 329 -17.14 22.18 3.04
N SER A 330 -17.91 21.21 3.53
CA SER A 330 -17.40 19.97 4.10
C SER A 330 -16.61 19.15 3.10
N ILE A 331 -17.16 18.95 1.89
CA ILE A 331 -16.47 18.27 0.79
C ILE A 331 -15.19 19.02 0.42
N SER A 332 -15.24 20.36 0.34
CA SER A 332 -14.04 21.16 0.05
C SER A 332 -12.97 20.96 1.12
N LYS A 333 -13.31 20.96 2.42
CA LYS A 333 -12.33 20.69 3.49
C LYS A 333 -11.74 19.31 3.38
N ILE A 334 -12.54 18.28 3.10
CA ILE A 334 -12.06 16.90 2.94
C ILE A 334 -11.09 16.80 1.75
N LEU A 335 -11.41 17.42 0.62
CA LEU A 335 -10.56 17.42 -0.58
C LEU A 335 -9.29 18.26 -0.40
N LEU A 336 -9.39 19.40 0.28
CA LEU A 336 -8.28 20.33 0.54
C LEU A 336 -7.46 19.99 1.79
N ARG A 337 -7.97 19.11 2.65
CA ARG A 337 -7.43 18.63 3.95
C ARG A 337 -7.28 19.70 5.04
N PHE A 338 -8.22 20.65 5.13
CA PHE A 338 -8.23 21.67 6.17
C PHE A 338 -9.01 21.25 7.42
#